data_AF-A0A4P9E8V1-F1
#
_entry.id   AF-A0A4P9E8V1-F1
#
_cell.length_a   1.000
_cell.length_b   1.000
_cell.length_c   1.000
_cell.angle_alpha   90.00
_cell.angle_beta   90.00
_cell.angle_gamma   90.00
#
_symmetry.space_group_name_H-M   'P 1'
#
loop_
_entity.id
_entity.type
_entity.pdbx_description
1 polymer ?
#
loop_
_entity_poly.entity_id
_entity_poly.type
_entity_poly.pdbx_seq_one_letter_code
_entity_poly.pdbx_strand_id
1 'polypeptide(L)'
;MNRKQFMEQLERLLSDISEAERQEALEYYEGYFDDAGPENEGEVIRELGNPGKVAAIIKADLQENSEDYGEYTENGYQDTRVKENGEMPDHYTEVTVYGNGQGGSHRDTGSKENFEDRRKRRAQRGYHAEKKQNKAGIILALIVLVFAAPLIKGLFGGVLGILVTLALLPFLLTFFAGVGSIILVIGAAACIVVGIAMAVSLPPAGILTIGIGCLMMALGLLLLLLTVWFTGKILPAILRKFTGFCSNLLNGRKAGKV
;
A
#
# COMPACT_ATOMS: atom_id res chain seq x y z
N MET A 1 -24.22 10.60 -23.71
CA MET A 1 -24.83 9.51 -22.93
C MET A 1 -25.05 10.02 -21.52
N ASN A 2 -26.16 9.68 -20.86
CA ASN A 2 -26.38 10.03 -19.45
C ASN A 2 -26.02 8.84 -18.53
N ARG A 3 -25.93 9.06 -17.21
CA ARG A 3 -25.60 8.01 -16.22
C ARG A 3 -26.43 6.76 -16.41
N LYS A 4 -27.76 6.91 -16.53
CA LYS A 4 -28.70 5.79 -16.69
C LYS A 4 -28.39 4.94 -17.93
N GLN A 5 -28.13 5.59 -19.07
CA GLN A 5 -27.74 4.91 -20.31
C GLN A 5 -26.35 4.26 -20.20
N PHE A 6 -25.42 4.86 -19.45
CA PHE A 6 -24.09 4.27 -19.21
C PHE A 6 -24.21 2.96 -18.43
N MET A 7 -24.95 2.98 -17.33
CA MET A 7 -25.12 1.82 -16.44
C MET A 7 -25.91 0.70 -17.11
N GLU A 8 -26.97 1.02 -17.86
CA GLU A 8 -27.75 0.01 -18.60
C GLU A 8 -26.90 -0.68 -19.70
N GLN A 9 -26.03 0.07 -20.37
CA GLN A 9 -25.11 -0.51 -21.33
C GLN A 9 -24.03 -1.36 -20.66
N LEU A 10 -23.49 -0.89 -19.53
CA LEU A 10 -22.50 -1.64 -18.76
C LEU A 10 -23.08 -2.96 -18.25
N GLU A 11 -24.28 -2.95 -17.67
CA GLU A 11 -25.00 -4.14 -17.21
C GLU A 11 -25.19 -5.15 -18.34
N ARG A 12 -25.65 -4.68 -19.51
CA ARG A 12 -25.82 -5.54 -20.68
C ARG A 12 -24.50 -6.14 -21.16
N LEU A 13 -23.41 -5.38 -21.12
CA LEU A 13 -22.09 -5.86 -21.52
C LEU A 13 -21.52 -6.86 -20.51
N LEU A 14 -21.95 -6.80 -19.25
CA LEU A 14 -21.60 -7.72 -18.17
C LEU A 14 -22.61 -8.88 -18.04
N SER A 15 -23.50 -9.11 -19.01
CA SER A 15 -24.42 -10.26 -18.97
C SER A 15 -23.71 -11.61 -19.01
N ASP A 16 -22.46 -11.63 -19.49
CA ASP A 16 -21.68 -12.86 -19.70
C ASP A 16 -20.97 -13.36 -18.42
N ILE A 17 -20.97 -12.56 -17.33
CA ILE A 17 -20.38 -12.91 -16.03
C ILE A 17 -21.47 -13.26 -15.01
N SER A 18 -21.07 -13.82 -13.86
CA SER A 18 -22.04 -14.24 -12.84
C SER A 18 -22.83 -13.03 -12.30
N GLU A 19 -24.05 -13.29 -11.83
CA GLU A 19 -24.92 -12.23 -11.29
C GLU A 19 -24.28 -11.50 -10.10
N ALA A 20 -23.52 -12.22 -9.27
CA ALA A 20 -22.80 -11.64 -8.14
C ALA A 20 -21.71 -10.66 -8.59
N GLU A 21 -20.85 -11.07 -9.53
CA GLU A 21 -19.77 -10.21 -10.05
C GLU A 21 -20.32 -9.02 -10.85
N ARG A 22 -21.43 -9.22 -11.58
CA ARG A 22 -22.12 -8.14 -12.28
C ARG A 22 -22.68 -7.12 -11.30
N GLN A 23 -23.33 -7.55 -10.23
CA GLN A 23 -23.92 -6.66 -9.25
C GLN A 23 -22.86 -5.87 -8.50
N GLU A 24 -21.76 -6.52 -8.10
CA GLU A 24 -20.62 -5.88 -7.45
C GLU A 24 -19.97 -4.83 -8.34
N ALA A 25 -19.75 -5.16 -9.62
CA ALA A 25 -19.20 -4.21 -10.58
C ALA A 25 -20.14 -3.02 -10.78
N LEU A 26 -21.45 -3.23 -10.93
CA LEU A 26 -22.42 -2.15 -11.13
C LEU A 26 -22.50 -1.24 -9.89
N GLU A 27 -22.52 -1.81 -8.69
CA GLU A 27 -22.54 -1.06 -7.43
C GLU A 27 -21.30 -0.16 -7.28
N TYR A 28 -20.12 -0.66 -7.66
CA TYR A 28 -18.89 0.11 -7.63
C TYR A 28 -18.96 1.36 -8.53
N TYR A 29 -19.42 1.22 -9.77
CA TYR A 29 -19.53 2.36 -10.68
C TYR A 29 -20.72 3.27 -10.33
N GLU A 30 -21.79 2.72 -9.73
CA GLU A 30 -22.91 3.52 -9.23
C GLU A 30 -22.47 4.46 -8.12
N GLY A 31 -21.70 3.97 -7.14
CA GLY A 31 -21.12 4.80 -6.08
C GLY A 31 -20.19 5.89 -6.62
N TYR A 32 -19.43 5.59 -7.68
CA TYR A 32 -18.57 6.59 -8.33
C TYR A 32 -19.38 7.73 -8.99
N PHE A 33 -20.54 7.43 -9.57
CA PHE A 33 -21.46 8.44 -10.09
C PHE A 33 -22.15 9.23 -8.98
N ASP A 34 -22.49 8.59 -7.86
CA ASP A 34 -23.11 9.24 -6.71
C ASP A 34 -22.14 10.23 -6.04
N ASP A 35 -20.88 9.85 -5.87
CA ASP A 35 -19.83 10.69 -5.29
C ASP A 35 -19.53 11.94 -6.14
N ALA A 36 -19.67 11.83 -7.46
CA ALA A 36 -19.47 12.95 -8.37
C ALA A 36 -20.63 13.97 -8.34
N GLY A 37 -21.84 13.53 -8.00
CA GLY A 37 -23.04 14.36 -7.99
C GLY A 37 -23.65 14.60 -9.38
N PRO A 38 -24.94 14.96 -9.44
CA PRO A 38 -25.70 15.10 -10.69
C PRO A 38 -25.14 16.16 -11.64
N GLU A 39 -24.44 17.17 -11.12
CA GLU A 39 -23.79 18.23 -11.89
C GLU A 39 -22.54 17.77 -12.64
N ASN A 40 -21.87 16.69 -12.20
CA ASN A 40 -20.59 16.23 -12.76
C ASN A 40 -20.69 14.90 -13.51
N GLU A 41 -21.88 14.29 -13.64
CA GLU A 41 -22.08 13.02 -14.37
C GLU A 41 -21.52 13.06 -15.80
N GLY A 42 -21.61 14.20 -16.48
CA GLY A 42 -21.08 14.39 -17.82
C GLY A 42 -19.54 14.32 -17.89
N GLU A 43 -18.87 14.78 -16.84
CA GLU A 43 -17.41 14.71 -16.71
C GLU A 43 -16.96 13.28 -16.39
N VAL A 44 -17.67 12.61 -15.48
CA VAL A 44 -17.44 11.19 -15.14
C VAL A 44 -17.53 10.30 -16.38
N ILE A 45 -18.55 10.50 -17.22
CA ILE A 45 -18.71 9.72 -18.47
C ILE A 45 -17.55 9.98 -19.43
N ARG A 46 -17.02 11.21 -19.47
CA ARG A 46 -15.85 11.54 -20.30
C ARG A 46 -14.58 10.86 -19.78
N GLU A 47 -14.43 10.76 -18.47
CA GLU A 47 -13.29 10.12 -17.80
C GLU A 47 -13.31 8.60 -17.94
N LEU A 48 -14.45 7.97 -17.65
CA LEU A 48 -14.65 6.52 -17.81
C LEU A 48 -14.60 6.09 -19.28
N GLY A 49 -15.03 6.96 -20.19
CA GLY A 49 -15.05 6.70 -21.63
C GLY A 49 -16.24 5.86 -22.06
N ASN A 50 -16.01 4.82 -22.87
CA ASN A 50 -17.07 3.97 -23.39
C ASN A 50 -17.37 2.82 -22.40
N PRO A 51 -18.63 2.51 -22.06
CA PRO A 51 -18.98 1.36 -21.20
C PRO A 51 -18.42 0.02 -21.70
N GLY A 52 -18.20 -0.13 -23.02
CA GLY A 52 -17.49 -1.28 -23.61
C GLY A 52 -16.06 -1.46 -23.09
N LYS A 53 -15.35 -0.35 -22.90
CA LYS A 53 -13.97 -0.37 -22.36
C LYS A 53 -13.99 -0.79 -20.89
N VAL A 54 -14.93 -0.26 -20.12
CA VAL A 54 -15.10 -0.58 -18.70
C VAL A 54 -15.46 -2.07 -18.52
N ALA A 55 -16.41 -2.57 -19.31
CA ALA A 55 -16.79 -3.98 -19.29
C ALA A 55 -15.62 -4.92 -19.62
N ALA A 56 -14.76 -4.55 -20.59
CA ALA A 56 -13.58 -5.34 -20.94
C ALA A 56 -12.55 -5.40 -19.80
N ILE A 57 -12.36 -4.30 -19.06
CA ILE A 57 -11.44 -4.25 -17.90
C ILE A 57 -11.97 -5.16 -16.79
N ILE A 58 -13.26 -5.08 -16.47
CA ILE A 58 -13.90 -5.93 -15.45
C ILE A 58 -13.77 -7.41 -15.81
N LYS A 59 -14.09 -7.77 -17.07
CA LYS A 59 -13.98 -9.17 -17.52
C LYS A 59 -12.55 -9.70 -17.47
N ALA A 60 -11.56 -8.88 -17.80
CA ALA A 60 -10.15 -9.27 -17.73
C ALA A 60 -9.69 -9.53 -16.29
N ASP A 61 -10.10 -8.67 -15.35
CA ASP A 61 -9.76 -8.80 -13.92
C ASP A 61 -10.41 -10.05 -13.29
N LEU A 62 -11.64 -10.38 -13.71
CA LEU A 62 -12.31 -11.61 -13.29
C LEU A 62 -11.66 -12.86 -13.91
N GLN A 63 -11.23 -12.78 -15.18
CA GLN A 63 -10.58 -13.91 -15.85
C GLN A 63 -9.23 -14.24 -15.22
N GLU A 64 -8.42 -13.24 -14.86
CA GLU A 64 -7.16 -13.42 -14.14
C GLU A 64 -7.34 -14.12 -12.78
N ASN A 65 -8.48 -13.88 -12.11
CA ASN A 65 -8.82 -14.55 -10.85
C ASN A 65 -9.42 -15.96 -11.02
N SER A 66 -9.79 -16.37 -12.24
CA SER A 66 -10.50 -17.64 -12.51
C SER A 66 -9.62 -18.82 -12.94
N GLU A 67 -8.31 -18.63 -13.14
CA GLU A 67 -7.41 -19.66 -13.67
C GLU A 67 -6.90 -20.71 -12.64
N ASP A 68 -7.46 -20.77 -11.42
CA ASP A 68 -7.12 -21.78 -10.40
C ASP A 68 -7.90 -23.10 -10.60
N TYR A 69 -7.61 -23.83 -11.67
CA TYR A 69 -8.25 -25.11 -11.99
C TYR A 69 -7.59 -26.28 -11.26
N GLY A 70 -7.97 -26.51 -10.01
CA GLY A 70 -7.67 -27.76 -9.32
C GLY A 70 -7.76 -27.65 -7.80
N GLU A 71 -8.78 -28.29 -7.23
CA GLU A 71 -8.99 -28.27 -5.79
C GLU A 71 -8.43 -29.56 -5.16
N TYR A 72 -7.67 -29.39 -4.07
CA TYR A 72 -7.19 -30.51 -3.28
C TYR A 72 -8.23 -30.84 -2.21
N THR A 73 -8.97 -31.91 -2.46
CA THR A 73 -9.85 -32.49 -1.45
C THR A 73 -9.08 -33.53 -0.65
N GLU A 74 -9.61 -33.93 0.51
CA GLU A 74 -9.05 -35.02 1.32
C GLU A 74 -8.93 -36.35 0.53
N ASN A 75 -9.68 -36.49 -0.56
CA ASN A 75 -9.67 -37.64 -1.47
C ASN A 75 -8.73 -37.48 -2.67
N GLY A 76 -7.93 -36.40 -2.76
CA GLY A 76 -6.97 -36.15 -3.82
C GLY A 76 -7.27 -34.93 -4.69
N TYR A 77 -6.51 -34.77 -5.79
CA TYR A 77 -6.64 -33.67 -6.74
C TYR A 77 -7.88 -33.90 -7.62
N GLN A 78 -8.89 -33.05 -7.49
CA GLN A 78 -10.06 -33.08 -8.37
C GLN A 78 -9.98 -31.93 -9.38
N ASP A 79 -9.94 -32.29 -10.65
CA ASP A 79 -10.07 -31.37 -11.78
C ASP A 79 -11.56 -31.18 -12.07
N THR A 80 -12.07 -29.97 -11.84
CA THR A 80 -13.50 -29.63 -12.01
C THR A 80 -13.97 -29.71 -13.46
N ARG A 81 -13.06 -29.93 -14.43
CA ARG A 81 -13.39 -30.17 -15.84
C ARG A 81 -13.91 -31.58 -16.12
N VAL A 82 -13.61 -32.54 -15.24
CA VAL A 82 -14.03 -33.94 -15.38
C VAL A 82 -15.22 -34.21 -14.46
N LYS A 83 -16.37 -33.60 -14.77
CA LYS A 83 -17.65 -34.11 -14.26
C LYS A 83 -18.08 -35.27 -15.16
N GLU A 84 -17.99 -36.46 -14.57
CA GLU A 84 -18.41 -37.77 -15.06
C GLU A 84 -19.73 -37.73 -15.84
N ASN A 85 -19.64 -37.93 -17.16
CA ASN A 85 -20.71 -38.40 -18.04
C ASN A 85 -20.02 -39.10 -19.23
N GLY A 86 -19.82 -40.41 -19.15
CA GLY A 86 -19.29 -41.18 -20.27
C GLY A 86 -18.83 -42.57 -19.85
N GLU A 87 -19.62 -43.58 -20.22
CA GLU A 87 -19.45 -45.01 -19.95
C GLU A 87 -18.05 -45.53 -20.32
N MET A 88 -17.42 -46.30 -19.43
CA MET A 88 -16.17 -47.01 -19.69
C MET A 88 -16.47 -48.41 -20.27
N PRO A 89 -15.85 -48.83 -21.39
CA PRO A 89 -15.96 -50.20 -21.89
C PRO A 89 -14.97 -51.16 -21.21
N ASP A 90 -15.48 -52.33 -20.86
CA ASP A 90 -14.78 -53.41 -20.17
C ASP A 90 -13.77 -54.17 -21.06
N HIS A 91 -12.65 -54.55 -20.44
CA HIS A 91 -11.80 -55.72 -20.73
C HIS A 91 -10.52 -55.54 -21.58
N TYR A 92 -9.37 -55.84 -20.98
CA TYR A 92 -8.43 -56.83 -21.53
C TYR A 92 -7.52 -57.45 -20.45
N THR A 93 -7.17 -58.69 -20.75
CA THR A 93 -6.78 -59.78 -19.87
C THR A 93 -5.25 -59.92 -19.81
N GLU A 94 -4.72 -60.24 -18.64
CA GLU A 94 -3.30 -60.59 -18.46
C GLU A 94 -3.00 -61.95 -19.09
N VAL A 95 -2.14 -61.99 -20.11
CA VAL A 95 -1.55 -63.23 -20.62
C VAL A 95 -0.04 -63.04 -20.77
N THR A 96 0.72 -63.76 -19.94
CA THR A 96 2.17 -63.88 -20.03
C THR A 96 2.55 -64.88 -21.14
N VAL A 97 3.32 -64.45 -22.13
CA VAL A 97 3.91 -65.34 -23.15
C VAL A 97 5.39 -64.99 -23.33
N TYR A 98 6.25 -65.95 -23.00
CA TYR A 98 7.66 -65.97 -23.40
C TYR A 98 7.74 -66.19 -24.93
N GLY A 99 8.39 -65.27 -25.64
CA GLY A 99 8.60 -65.33 -27.09
C GLY A 99 10.05 -65.09 -27.48
N ASN A 100 10.68 -66.14 -27.99
CA ASN A 100 11.99 -66.16 -28.64
C ASN A 100 11.90 -65.53 -30.05
N GLY A 101 12.90 -64.76 -30.48
CA GLY A 101 12.91 -64.09 -31.78
C GLY A 101 14.28 -63.54 -32.17
N GLN A 102 14.79 -64.06 -33.29
CA GLN A 102 16.15 -63.96 -33.83
C GLN A 102 16.28 -62.75 -34.79
N GLY A 103 17.44 -62.06 -34.79
CA GLY A 103 17.86 -61.25 -35.94
C GLY A 103 18.78 -60.05 -35.67
N GLY A 104 19.94 -60.02 -36.33
CA GLY A 104 20.58 -58.77 -36.78
C GLY A 104 21.89 -58.36 -36.10
N SER A 105 23.02 -58.71 -36.72
CA SER A 105 24.39 -58.30 -36.38
C SER A 105 24.59 -56.79 -36.33
N HIS A 106 25.33 -56.28 -35.34
CA HIS A 106 26.40 -55.28 -35.53
C HIS A 106 27.43 -55.41 -34.40
N ARG A 107 28.69 -55.66 -34.80
CA ARG A 107 29.88 -55.63 -33.93
C ARG A 107 30.13 -54.18 -33.50
N ASP A 108 30.26 -53.94 -32.21
CA ASP A 108 31.35 -53.10 -31.73
C ASP A 108 31.79 -53.45 -30.31
N THR A 109 32.94 -52.92 -30.00
CA THR A 109 34.01 -53.42 -29.15
C THR A 109 33.80 -53.21 -27.67
N GLY A 110 34.58 -53.96 -26.89
CA GLY A 110 34.36 -54.13 -25.46
C GLY A 110 34.51 -52.85 -24.64
N SER A 111 33.64 -52.74 -23.64
CA SER A 111 34.01 -52.14 -22.38
C SER A 111 33.29 -52.90 -21.28
N LYS A 112 34.05 -53.43 -20.32
CA LYS A 112 33.51 -53.97 -19.09
C LYS A 112 33.00 -52.79 -18.27
N GLU A 113 31.76 -52.39 -18.54
CA GLU A 113 31.10 -51.35 -17.77
C GLU A 113 30.62 -51.98 -16.46
N ASN A 114 31.32 -51.64 -15.37
CA ASN A 114 31.01 -52.11 -14.03
C ASN A 114 29.53 -51.88 -13.69
N PHE A 115 28.81 -52.96 -13.39
CA PHE A 115 27.41 -52.93 -12.97
C PHE A 115 27.20 -52.05 -11.71
N GLU A 116 28.27 -51.79 -10.97
CA GLU A 116 28.31 -50.86 -9.83
C GLU A 116 28.16 -49.38 -10.23
N ASP A 117 28.67 -48.95 -11.38
CA ASP A 117 28.55 -47.55 -11.83
C ASP A 117 27.13 -47.22 -12.29
N ARG A 118 26.42 -48.20 -12.84
CA ARG A 118 24.98 -48.06 -13.15
C ARG A 118 24.13 -48.00 -11.87
N ARG A 119 24.55 -48.68 -10.80
CA ARG A 119 23.92 -48.62 -9.47
C ARG A 119 24.18 -47.27 -8.78
N LYS A 120 25.39 -46.72 -8.90
CA LYS A 120 25.75 -45.40 -8.35
C LYS A 120 25.03 -44.24 -9.06
N ARG A 121 24.82 -44.30 -10.38
CA ARG A 121 24.02 -43.29 -11.10
C ARG A 121 22.52 -43.33 -10.80
N ARG A 122 21.98 -44.47 -10.35
CA ARG A 122 20.58 -44.59 -9.88
C ARG A 122 20.39 -44.12 -8.43
N ALA A 123 21.45 -44.13 -7.61
CA ALA A 123 21.43 -43.55 -6.26
C ALA A 123 21.56 -42.00 -6.26
N GLN A 124 21.93 -41.40 -7.38
CA GLN A 124 22.12 -39.94 -7.52
C GLN A 124 20.98 -39.20 -8.24
N ARG A 125 19.94 -39.89 -8.73
CA ARG A 125 18.64 -39.25 -8.98
C ARG A 125 17.80 -39.38 -7.71
N GLY A 126 18.24 -38.66 -6.68
CA GLY A 126 17.36 -38.30 -5.59
C GLY A 126 16.16 -37.57 -6.18
N TYR A 127 14.97 -37.99 -5.79
CA TYR A 127 13.75 -37.23 -6.00
C TYR A 127 14.00 -35.85 -5.39
N HIS A 128 14.28 -34.86 -6.23
CA HIS A 128 14.14 -33.48 -5.80
C HIS A 128 12.64 -33.28 -5.61
N ALA A 129 12.17 -33.53 -4.38
CA ALA A 129 11.07 -32.75 -3.87
C ALA A 129 11.58 -31.32 -3.93
N GLU A 130 11.31 -30.63 -5.04
CA GLU A 130 11.17 -29.19 -5.00
C GLU A 130 10.27 -28.96 -3.80
N LYS A 131 10.81 -28.31 -2.76
CA LYS A 131 10.07 -28.03 -1.53
C LYS A 131 8.81 -27.32 -2.01
N LYS A 132 7.71 -28.06 -2.08
CA LYS A 132 6.36 -27.55 -2.34
C LYS A 132 6.23 -26.44 -1.34
N GLN A 133 6.39 -25.21 -1.82
CA GLN A 133 6.54 -24.03 -1.00
C GLN A 133 5.33 -24.05 -0.08
N ASN A 134 5.55 -24.42 1.19
CA ASN A 134 4.47 -24.81 2.07
C ASN A 134 3.52 -23.62 2.04
N LYS A 135 2.30 -23.75 1.48
CA LYS A 135 1.38 -22.61 1.42
C LYS A 135 1.22 -22.04 2.84
N ALA A 136 1.25 -22.91 3.86
CA ALA A 136 1.39 -22.55 5.27
C ALA A 136 2.63 -21.73 5.63
N GLY A 137 3.82 -22.05 5.11
CA GLY A 137 5.05 -21.27 5.32
C GLY A 137 5.05 -19.93 4.58
N ILE A 138 4.43 -19.83 3.40
CA ILE A 138 4.22 -18.56 2.70
C ILE A 138 3.17 -17.72 3.42
N ILE A 139 2.06 -18.32 3.86
CA ILE A 139 1.02 -17.65 4.64
C ILE A 139 1.58 -17.17 5.97
N LEU A 140 2.39 -17.97 6.66
CA LEU A 140 3.05 -17.58 7.91
C LEU A 140 4.11 -16.50 7.65
N ALA A 141 4.86 -16.57 6.55
CA ALA A 141 5.74 -15.49 6.12
C ALA A 141 4.98 -14.22 5.74
N LEU A 142 3.79 -14.31 5.12
CA LEU A 142 2.90 -13.19 4.80
C LEU A 142 2.29 -12.57 6.05
N ILE A 143 1.86 -13.37 7.02
CA ILE A 143 1.35 -12.88 8.31
C ILE A 143 2.47 -12.19 9.09
N VAL A 144 3.67 -12.79 9.14
CA VAL A 144 4.86 -12.17 9.73
C VAL A 144 5.25 -10.92 8.95
N LEU A 145 5.15 -10.89 7.62
CA LEU A 145 5.38 -9.71 6.78
C LEU A 145 4.31 -8.63 7.03
N VAL A 146 3.04 -9.00 7.24
CA VAL A 146 1.93 -8.09 7.56
C VAL A 146 2.07 -7.50 8.95
N PHE A 147 2.61 -8.25 9.92
CA PHE A 147 2.96 -7.74 11.25
C PHE A 147 4.29 -6.97 11.26
N ALA A 148 5.24 -7.35 10.42
CA ALA A 148 6.52 -6.68 10.25
C ALA A 148 6.42 -5.44 9.35
N ALA A 149 5.42 -5.31 8.48
CA ALA A 149 5.22 -4.16 7.60
C ALA A 149 4.89 -2.86 8.35
N PRO A 150 4.06 -2.87 9.43
CA PRO A 150 3.93 -1.76 10.37
C PRO A 150 5.26 -1.46 11.08
N LEU A 151 6.03 -2.49 11.44
CA LEU A 151 7.34 -2.32 12.06
C LEU A 151 8.38 -1.75 11.08
N ILE A 152 8.32 -2.08 9.78
CA ILE A 152 9.21 -1.57 8.74
C ILE A 152 8.82 -0.13 8.35
N LYS A 153 7.52 0.19 8.25
CA LYS A 153 7.07 1.59 8.12
C LYS A 153 7.39 2.40 9.38
N GLY A 154 7.31 1.80 10.56
CA GLY A 154 7.72 2.41 11.83
C GLY A 154 9.24 2.58 11.99
N LEU A 155 10.06 1.70 11.40
CA LEU A 155 11.52 1.71 11.53
C LEU A 155 12.18 2.64 10.50
N PHE A 156 11.70 2.65 9.25
CA PHE A 156 12.13 3.62 8.23
C PHE A 156 11.52 5.01 8.48
N GLY A 157 10.29 5.07 9.02
CA GLY A 157 9.69 6.29 9.57
C GLY A 157 10.29 6.72 10.91
N GLY A 158 11.04 5.87 11.60
CA GLY A 158 11.63 6.20 12.90
C GLY A 158 12.76 7.22 12.76
N VAL A 159 13.78 6.91 11.96
CA VAL A 159 14.91 7.85 11.77
C VAL A 159 14.48 9.06 10.94
N LEU A 160 13.75 8.85 9.83
CA LEU A 160 13.24 9.96 9.03
C LEU A 160 12.20 10.79 9.78
N GLY A 161 11.35 10.17 10.58
CA GLY A 161 10.36 10.85 11.41
C GLY A 161 11.00 11.58 12.57
N ILE A 162 12.04 11.05 13.22
CA ILE A 162 12.83 11.80 14.20
C ILE A 162 13.52 12.98 13.51
N LEU A 163 14.07 12.80 12.31
CA LEU A 163 14.72 13.87 11.56
C LEU A 163 13.72 14.98 11.17
N VAL A 164 12.55 14.59 10.66
CA VAL A 164 11.45 15.49 10.29
C VAL A 164 10.87 16.17 11.53
N THR A 165 10.65 15.43 12.62
CA THR A 165 10.17 15.99 13.89
C THR A 165 11.20 16.95 14.47
N LEU A 166 12.49 16.62 14.47
CA LEU A 166 13.56 17.51 14.95
C LEU A 166 13.69 18.77 14.09
N ALA A 167 13.45 18.66 12.78
CA ALA A 167 13.44 19.80 11.87
C ALA A 167 12.17 20.67 12.02
N LEU A 168 11.01 20.05 12.22
CA LEU A 168 9.73 20.74 12.37
C LEU A 168 9.48 21.26 13.79
N LEU A 169 10.06 20.66 14.83
CA LEU A 169 9.90 21.08 16.22
C LEU A 169 10.20 22.57 16.44
N PRO A 170 11.35 23.12 16.01
CA PRO A 170 11.61 24.56 16.15
C PRO A 170 10.69 25.42 15.28
N PHE A 171 10.25 24.92 14.12
CA PHE A 171 9.28 25.62 13.25
C PHE A 171 7.90 25.69 13.89
N LEU A 172 7.45 24.59 14.50
CA LEU A 172 6.17 24.50 15.19
C LEU A 172 6.18 25.35 16.46
N LEU A 173 7.28 25.31 17.23
CA LEU A 173 7.45 26.13 18.42
C LEU A 173 7.44 27.63 18.10
N THR A 174 8.12 28.05 17.03
CA THR A 174 8.10 29.45 16.57
C THR A 174 6.75 29.87 16.02
N PHE A 175 6.06 28.99 15.30
CA PHE A 175 4.70 29.25 14.82
C PHE A 175 3.71 29.45 15.97
N PHE A 176 3.66 28.52 16.93
CA PHE A 176 2.77 28.66 18.09
C PHE A 176 3.14 29.85 18.98
N ALA A 177 4.43 30.08 19.23
CA ALA A 177 4.88 31.25 19.99
C ALA A 177 4.55 32.57 19.27
N GLY A 178 4.66 32.61 17.94
CA GLY A 178 4.32 33.78 17.14
C GLY A 178 2.82 34.07 17.13
N VAL A 179 1.98 33.07 16.81
CA VAL A 179 0.52 33.20 16.84
C VAL A 179 0.03 33.53 18.25
N GLY A 180 0.53 32.83 19.27
CA GLY A 180 0.19 33.08 20.66
C GLY A 180 0.57 34.48 21.12
N SER A 181 1.74 34.98 20.73
CA SER A 181 2.17 36.35 21.02
C SER A 181 1.21 37.40 20.43
N ILE A 182 0.77 37.23 19.17
CA ILE A 182 -0.16 38.16 18.52
C ILE A 182 -1.51 38.19 19.24
N ILE A 183 -2.07 37.01 19.55
CA ILE A 183 -3.34 36.90 20.30
C ILE A 183 -3.21 37.57 21.66
N LEU A 184 -2.08 37.39 22.34
CA LEU A 184 -1.83 37.94 23.65
C LEU A 184 -1.72 39.47 23.62
N VAL A 185 -1.10 40.05 22.57
CA VAL A 185 -1.06 41.51 22.36
C VAL A 185 -2.45 42.09 22.10
N ILE A 186 -3.28 41.43 21.28
CA ILE A 186 -4.66 41.87 21.02
C ILE A 186 -5.49 41.81 22.30
N GLY A 187 -5.38 40.71 23.06
CA GLY A 187 -6.04 40.56 24.35
C GLY A 187 -5.60 41.61 25.35
N ALA A 188 -4.31 41.92 25.41
CA ALA A 188 -3.76 42.99 26.24
C ALA A 188 -4.37 44.35 25.92
N ALA A 189 -4.46 44.71 24.64
CA ALA A 189 -5.09 45.96 24.20
C ALA A 189 -6.57 46.02 24.62
N ALA A 190 -7.32 44.93 24.45
CA ALA A 190 -8.71 44.84 24.89
C ALA A 190 -8.84 44.99 26.42
N CYS A 191 -7.98 44.33 27.20
CA CYS A 191 -7.96 44.46 28.65
C CYS A 191 -7.67 45.90 29.12
N ILE A 192 -6.78 46.63 28.44
CA ILE A 192 -6.50 48.03 28.76
C ILE A 192 -7.74 48.90 28.49
N VAL A 193 -8.41 48.71 27.35
CA VAL A 193 -9.63 49.47 27.00
C VAL A 193 -10.76 49.20 28.00
N VAL A 194 -11.01 47.92 28.33
CA VAL A 194 -12.02 47.53 29.32
C VAL A 194 -11.64 48.05 30.71
N GLY A 195 -10.35 48.00 31.07
CA GLY A 195 -9.85 48.48 32.36
C GLY A 195 -10.03 49.99 32.54
N ILE A 196 -9.83 50.79 31.47
CA ILE A 196 -10.11 52.23 31.48
C ILE A 196 -11.60 52.49 31.74
N ALA A 197 -12.51 51.75 31.10
CA ALA A 197 -13.94 51.89 31.33
C ALA A 197 -14.32 51.49 32.78
N MET A 198 -13.74 50.42 33.30
CA MET A 198 -13.97 49.95 34.68
C MET A 198 -13.38 50.88 35.74
N ALA A 199 -12.34 51.66 35.43
CA ALA A 199 -11.72 52.58 36.37
C ALA A 199 -12.66 53.70 36.84
N VAL A 200 -13.69 54.03 36.05
CA VAL A 200 -14.70 55.04 36.39
C VAL A 200 -15.71 54.51 37.40
N SER A 201 -16.12 53.25 37.27
CA SER A 201 -17.13 52.63 38.14
C SER A 201 -16.52 52.02 39.39
N LEU A 202 -15.39 51.32 39.23
CA LEU A 202 -14.70 50.53 40.25
C LEU A 202 -13.18 50.74 40.12
N PRO A 203 -12.64 51.84 40.68
CA PRO A 203 -11.25 52.22 40.49
C PRO A 203 -10.23 51.10 40.81
N PRO A 204 -10.37 50.32 41.90
CA PRO A 204 -9.42 49.24 42.21
C PRO A 204 -9.39 48.14 41.13
N ALA A 205 -10.56 47.75 40.60
CA ALA A 205 -10.67 46.73 39.57
C ALA A 205 -10.17 47.24 38.21
N GLY A 206 -10.43 48.51 37.88
CA GLY A 206 -9.91 49.16 36.67
C GLY A 206 -8.38 49.24 36.64
N ILE A 207 -7.75 49.68 37.73
CA ILE A 207 -6.28 49.78 37.81
C ILE A 207 -5.64 48.38 37.71
N LEU A 208 -6.22 47.38 38.37
CA LEU A 208 -5.72 46.00 38.33
C LEU A 208 -5.81 45.41 36.92
N THR A 209 -6.93 45.62 36.23
CA THR A 209 -7.11 45.12 34.85
C THR A 209 -6.21 45.82 33.84
N ILE A 210 -5.97 47.14 33.98
CA ILE A 210 -4.97 47.86 33.19
C ILE A 210 -3.56 47.30 33.46
N GLY A 211 -3.21 47.04 34.72
CA GLY A 211 -1.93 46.45 35.10
C GLY A 211 -1.70 45.07 34.45
N ILE A 212 -2.72 44.20 34.48
CA ILE A 212 -2.69 42.89 33.79
C ILE A 212 -2.50 43.09 32.28
N GLY A 213 -3.26 44.01 31.68
CA GLY A 213 -3.14 44.34 30.27
C GLY A 213 -1.72 44.79 29.89
N CYS A 214 -1.08 45.66 30.67
CA CYS A 214 0.30 46.08 30.43
C CYS A 214 1.32 44.93 30.57
N LEU A 215 1.16 44.06 31.57
CA LEU A 215 2.02 42.88 31.73
C LEU A 215 1.87 41.91 30.56
N MET A 216 0.64 41.67 30.11
CA MET A 216 0.37 40.88 28.91
C MET A 216 0.99 41.54 27.68
N MET A 217 0.81 42.85 27.48
CA MET A 217 1.41 43.58 26.36
C MET A 217 2.93 43.42 26.32
N ALA A 218 3.59 43.59 27.47
CA ALA A 218 5.04 43.44 27.59
C ALA A 218 5.50 42.01 27.27
N LEU A 219 4.80 40.99 27.81
CA LEU A 219 5.10 39.59 27.54
C LEU A 219 4.88 39.24 26.06
N GLY A 220 3.79 39.73 25.47
CA GLY A 220 3.44 39.53 24.07
C GLY A 220 4.51 40.08 23.15
N LEU A 221 4.92 41.34 23.36
CA LEU A 221 6.00 41.97 22.59
C LEU A 221 7.36 41.29 22.80
N LEU A 222 7.66 40.85 24.02
CA LEU A 222 8.88 40.09 24.32
C LEU A 222 8.90 38.77 23.53
N LEU A 223 7.80 38.02 23.52
CA LEU A 223 7.67 36.78 22.74
C LEU A 223 7.75 37.03 21.24
N LEU A 224 7.22 38.16 20.75
CA LEU A 224 7.31 38.58 19.35
C LEU A 224 8.77 38.88 18.96
N LEU A 225 9.48 39.65 19.78
CA LEU A 225 10.90 39.95 19.57
C LEU A 225 11.74 38.67 19.62
N LEU A 226 11.47 37.79 20.58
CA LEU A 226 12.18 36.52 20.71
C LEU A 226 11.93 35.61 19.50
N THR A 227 10.69 35.51 19.01
CA THR A 227 10.37 34.73 17.80
C THR A 227 10.97 35.32 16.53
N VAL A 228 10.99 36.65 16.37
CA VAL A 228 11.66 37.32 15.24
C VAL A 228 13.17 37.10 15.30
N TRP A 229 13.78 37.24 16.48
CA TRP A 229 15.20 37.00 16.68
C TRP A 229 15.57 35.52 16.44
N PHE A 230 14.76 34.59 16.92
CA PHE A 230 14.92 33.15 16.71
C PHE A 230 14.80 32.81 15.22
N THR A 231 13.80 33.35 14.52
CA THR A 231 13.65 33.19 13.07
C THR A 231 14.83 33.81 12.30
N GLY A 232 15.33 34.98 12.71
CA GLY A 232 16.47 35.61 12.05
C GLY A 232 17.79 34.85 12.22
N LYS A 233 18.02 34.22 13.37
CA LYS A 233 19.33 33.66 13.74
C LYS A 233 19.40 32.13 13.65
N ILE A 234 18.31 31.44 13.98
CA ILE A 234 18.28 29.97 14.11
C ILE A 234 17.75 29.30 12.84
N LEU A 235 16.79 29.91 12.13
CA LEU A 235 16.31 29.42 10.84
C LEU A 235 17.43 29.22 9.79
N PRO A 236 18.34 30.20 9.54
CA PRO A 236 19.43 30.00 8.58
C PRO A 236 20.45 28.95 9.02
N ALA A 237 20.66 28.78 10.33
CA ALA A 237 21.55 27.76 10.87
C ALA A 237 20.97 26.34 10.72
N ILE A 238 19.67 26.18 10.97
CA ILE A 238 18.96 24.91 10.80
C ILE A 238 18.87 24.55 9.32
N LEU A 239 18.51 25.49 8.45
CA LEU A 239 18.47 25.27 7.00
C LEU A 239 19.85 24.85 6.48
N ARG A 240 20.93 25.51 6.92
CA ARG A 240 22.29 25.12 6.50
C ARG A 240 22.66 23.71 6.96
N LYS A 241 22.29 23.30 8.18
CA LYS A 241 22.51 21.92 8.66
C LYS A 241 21.65 20.91 7.91
N PHE A 242 20.40 21.26 7.60
CA PHE A 242 19.49 20.41 6.83
C PHE A 242 19.95 20.23 5.39
N THR A 243 20.33 21.30 4.69
CA THR A 243 20.90 21.23 3.34
C THR A 243 22.21 20.44 3.33
N GLY A 244 23.06 20.63 4.35
CA GLY A 244 24.28 19.82 4.52
C GLY A 244 23.98 18.33 4.68
N PHE A 245 22.99 17.99 5.51
CA PHE A 245 22.55 16.60 5.71
C PHE A 245 21.94 16.00 4.44
N CYS A 246 21.05 16.71 3.75
CA CYS A 246 20.49 16.28 2.47
C CYS A 246 21.59 16.09 1.42
N SER A 247 22.56 16.99 1.34
CA SER A 247 23.68 16.87 0.41
C SER A 247 24.58 15.66 0.72
N ASN A 248 24.83 15.35 2.00
CA ASN A 248 25.58 14.16 2.39
C ASN A 248 24.80 12.87 2.13
N LEU A 249 23.49 12.87 2.35
CA LEU A 249 22.63 11.70 2.13
C LEU A 249 22.44 11.41 0.62
N LEU A 250 22.39 12.45 -0.21
CA LEU A 250 22.37 12.34 -1.68
C LEU A 250 23.75 11.99 -2.28
N ASN A 251 24.83 12.57 -1.76
CA ASN A 251 26.19 12.31 -2.27
C ASN A 251 26.79 11.00 -1.75
N GLY A 252 26.33 10.48 -0.60
CA GLY A 252 26.74 9.17 -0.08
C GLY A 252 26.38 8.01 -1.02
N ARG A 253 25.40 8.18 -1.91
CA ARG A 253 25.07 7.20 -2.96
C ARG A 253 26.03 7.17 -4.15
N LYS A 254 26.91 8.18 -4.32
CA LYS A 254 27.90 8.21 -5.42
C LYS A 254 29.26 7.62 -5.04
N ALA A 255 29.53 7.33 -3.77
CA ALA A 255 30.82 6.80 -3.29
C ALA A 255 30.89 5.26 -3.28
N GLY A 256 30.14 4.58 -4.14
CA GLY A 256 30.09 3.10 -4.25
C GLY A 256 30.45 2.57 -5.65
N LYS A 257 31.22 3.32 -6.44
CA LYS A 257 31.82 2.86 -7.70
C LYS A 257 33.18 3.54 -7.89
N VAL A 258 34.20 3.02 -7.21
CA VAL A 258 35.57 2.92 -7.74
C VAL A 258 36.23 1.69 -7.14
#